data_AF-A0A2V9XVB7-F1
#
_entry.id   AF-A0A2V9XVB7-F1
#
_cell.length_a   1.000
_cell.length_b   1.000
_cell.length_c   1.000
_cell.angle_alpha   90.00
_cell.angle_beta   90.00
_cell.angle_gamma   90.00
#
_symmetry.space_group_name_H-M   'P 1'
#
loop_
_entity.id
_entity.type
_entity.pdbx_description
1 polymer ?
#
loop_
_entity_poly.entity_id
_entity_poly.type
_entity_poly.pdbx_seq_one_letter_code
_entity_poly.pdbx_strand_id
1 'polypeptide(L)' 'FDPAPYVERVYPMRQEFDYAGLEGRLLSSSYAPGPGHPKHEPMLRELRRIFEERSAAGHVAFDYKTRVYFGRLGSGRG' A
#
# COMPACT_ATOMS: atom_id res chain seq x y z
N PHE A 1 19.99 5.83 27.31
CA PHE A 1 19.45 5.93 25.94
C PHE A 1 18.30 6.93 26.03
N ASP A 2 18.44 8.11 25.44
CA ASP A 2 17.47 9.20 25.53
C ASP A 2 17.05 9.58 24.10
N PRO A 3 16.00 8.95 23.53
CA PRO A 3 15.59 9.23 22.17
C PRO A 3 15.06 10.67 22.08
N ALA A 4 15.63 11.47 21.19
CA ALA A 4 15.14 12.82 20.94
C ALA A 4 13.63 12.80 20.64
N PRO A 5 12.87 13.79 21.12
CA PRO A 5 11.44 13.83 20.89
C PRO A 5 11.14 13.91 19.38
N TYR A 6 10.15 13.12 18.95
CA TYR A 6 9.62 13.17 17.59
C TYR A 6 8.15 13.56 17.61
N VAL A 7 7.67 14.07 16.48
CA VAL A 7 6.27 14.36 16.21
C VAL A 7 5.78 13.38 15.16
N GLU A 8 4.60 12.80 15.42
CA GLU A 8 3.86 12.02 14.43
C GLU A 8 2.77 12.88 13.76
N ARG A 9 2.60 12.67 12.46
CA ARG A 9 1.45 13.14 11.69
C ARG A 9 0.88 11.98 10.86
N VAL A 10 -0.43 11.84 10.83
CA VAL A 10 -1.13 10.81 10.05
C VAL A 10 -2.03 11.46 9.02
N TYR A 11 -1.86 11.08 7.76
CA TYR A 11 -2.62 11.63 6.63
C TYR A 11 -3.47 10.52 5.98
N PRO A 12 -4.81 10.65 5.96
CA PRO A 12 -5.69 9.72 5.24
C PRO A 12 -5.65 10.03 3.74
N MET A 13 -5.37 9.03 2.93
CA MET A 13 -5.23 9.14 1.47
C MET A 13 -6.12 8.12 0.78
N ARG A 14 -6.54 8.42 -0.45
CA ARG A 14 -7.32 7.54 -1.33
C ARG A 14 -6.71 7.51 -2.72
N GLN A 15 -6.56 6.33 -3.28
CA GLN A 15 -6.27 6.12 -4.69
C GLN A 15 -7.45 5.41 -5.35
N GLU A 16 -7.70 5.71 -6.61
CA GLU A 16 -8.72 5.04 -7.42
C GLU A 16 -8.04 4.27 -8.54
N PHE A 17 -8.45 3.02 -8.74
CA PHE A 17 -7.87 2.14 -9.74
C PHE A 17 -8.96 1.48 -10.57
N ASP A 18 -8.74 1.41 -11.88
CA ASP A 18 -9.33 0.38 -12.72
C ASP A 18 -8.66 -0.97 -12.43
N TYR A 19 -9.11 -2.04 -13.11
CA TYR A 19 -8.56 -3.37 -12.84
C TYR A 19 -7.06 -3.46 -13.15
N ALA A 20 -6.62 -2.88 -14.27
CA ALA A 20 -5.21 -2.92 -14.69
C ALA A 20 -4.31 -2.19 -13.68
N GLY A 21 -4.73 -1.04 -13.17
CA GLY A 21 -4.03 -0.29 -12.13
C GLY A 21 -3.97 -1.05 -10.81
N LEU A 22 -5.06 -1.72 -10.42
CA LEU A 22 -5.10 -2.53 -9.19
C LEU A 22 -4.20 -3.76 -9.30
N GLU A 23 -4.22 -4.46 -10.43
CA GLU A 23 -3.36 -5.62 -10.70
C GLU A 23 -1.89 -5.22 -10.68
N GLY A 24 -1.52 -4.14 -11.40
CA GLY A 24 -0.16 -3.60 -11.36
C GLY A 24 0.30 -3.24 -9.95
N ARG A 25 -0.59 -2.65 -9.14
CA ARG A 25 -0.30 -2.33 -7.73
C ARG A 25 -0.05 -3.59 -6.90
N LEU A 26 -0.86 -4.64 -7.06
CA LEU A 26 -0.64 -5.91 -6.37
C LEU A 26 0.71 -6.51 -6.76
N LEU A 27 1.01 -6.59 -8.05
CA LEU A 27 2.22 -7.20 -8.59
C LEU A 27 3.51 -6.42 -8.25
N SER A 28 3.41 -5.13 -7.93
CA SER A 28 4.53 -4.33 -7.42
C SER A 28 4.93 -4.67 -5.98
N SER A 29 4.10 -5.43 -5.26
CA SER A 29 4.36 -5.78 -3.86
C SER A 29 5.33 -6.96 -3.78
N SER A 30 6.43 -6.82 -3.04
CA SER A 30 7.48 -7.86 -2.94
C SER A 30 7.01 -9.19 -2.35
N TYR A 31 5.87 -9.20 -1.68
CA TYR A 31 5.24 -10.41 -1.13
C TYR A 31 4.26 -11.08 -2.10
N ALA A 32 3.93 -10.47 -3.23
CA ALA A 32 3.01 -11.05 -4.20
C ALA A 32 3.70 -12.25 -4.91
N PRO A 33 3.06 -13.44 -4.96
CA PRO A 33 3.54 -14.54 -5.77
C PRO A 33 3.76 -14.10 -7.23
N GLY A 34 4.98 -14.22 -7.73
CA GLY A 34 5.33 -13.89 -9.11
C GLY A 34 4.92 -14.97 -10.11
N PRO A 35 5.05 -14.69 -11.42
CA PRO A 35 4.81 -15.66 -12.48
C PRO A 35 5.57 -16.98 -12.25
N GLY A 36 4.91 -18.11 -12.49
CA GLY A 36 5.46 -19.45 -12.25
C GLY A 36 5.25 -19.98 -10.82
N HIS A 37 4.88 -19.14 -9.85
CA HIS A 37 4.47 -19.63 -8.53
C HIS A 37 3.06 -20.27 -8.60
N PRO A 38 2.80 -21.45 -8.01
CA PRO A 38 1.49 -22.12 -8.04
C PRO A 38 0.29 -21.31 -7.51
N LYS A 39 0.55 -20.18 -6.86
CA LYS A 39 -0.46 -19.30 -6.24
C LYS A 39 -0.68 -18.00 -7.02
N HIS A 40 0.10 -17.74 -8.07
CA HIS A 40 -0.02 -16.54 -8.89
C HIS A 40 -1.39 -16.46 -9.58
N GLU A 41 -1.72 -17.49 -10.36
CA GLU A 41 -3.00 -17.59 -11.08
C GLU A 41 -4.23 -17.60 -10.14
N PRO A 42 -4.27 -18.39 -9.05
CA PRO A 42 -5.33 -18.28 -8.06
C PRO A 42 -5.49 -16.88 -7.47
N MET A 43 -4.38 -16.18 -7.18
CA MET A 43 -4.41 -14.82 -6.64
C MET A 43 -5.02 -13.83 -7.63
N LEU A 44 -4.63 -13.86 -8.92
CA LEU A 44 -5.17 -12.95 -9.93
C LEU A 44 -6.66 -13.18 -10.19
N ARG A 45 -7.11 -14.44 -10.21
CA ARG A 45 -8.55 -14.75 -10.31
C ARG A 45 -9.34 -14.19 -9.14
N GLU A 46 -8.80 -14.33 -7.93
CA GLU A 46 -9.45 -13.80 -6.74
C GLU A 46 -9.45 -12.27 -6.71
N LEU A 47 -8.35 -11.63 -7.17
CA LEU A 47 -8.29 -10.19 -7.35
C LEU A 47 -9.38 -9.70 -8.32
N ARG A 48 -9.56 -10.37 -9.45
CA ARG A 48 -10.60 -10.04 -10.44
C ARG A 48 -12.00 -10.15 -9.85
N ARG A 49 -12.29 -11.24 -9.12
CA ARG A 49 -13.57 -11.44 -8.43
C ARG A 49 -13.86 -10.31 -7.43
N ILE A 50 -12.88 -9.97 -6.59
CA ILE A 50 -13.00 -8.89 -5.61
C ILE A 50 -13.22 -7.54 -6.30
N PHE A 51 -12.49 -7.27 -7.40
CA PHE A 51 -12.66 -6.05 -8.17
C PHE A 51 -14.08 -5.92 -8.73
N GLU A 52 -14.61 -6.97 -9.36
CA GLU A 52 -15.97 -6.95 -9.91
C GLU A 52 -17.02 -6.70 -8.82
N GLU A 53 -16.89 -7.35 -7.67
CA GLU A 53 -17.81 -7.19 -6.53
C GLU A 53 -17.76 -5.83 -5.84
N ARG A 54 -16.63 -5.12 -5.95
CA ARG A 54 -16.40 -3.86 -5.24
C ARG A 54 -16.35 -2.65 -6.15
N SER A 55 -16.23 -2.83 -7.46
CA SER A 55 -16.11 -1.73 -8.39
C SER A 55 -17.39 -0.91 -8.46
N ALA A 56 -17.23 0.41 -8.49
CA ALA A 56 -18.28 1.36 -8.80
C ALA A 56 -17.80 2.20 -9.98
N ALA A 57 -18.61 2.29 -11.03
CA ALA A 57 -18.23 2.98 -12.28
C ALA A 57 -16.85 2.54 -12.84
N GLY A 58 -16.54 1.24 -12.75
CA GLY A 58 -15.30 0.66 -13.26
C GLY A 58 -14.05 0.94 -12.42
N HIS A 59 -14.21 1.47 -11.21
CA HIS A 59 -13.08 1.79 -10.32
C HIS A 59 -13.30 1.23 -8.91
N VAL A 60 -12.20 0.96 -8.21
CA VAL A 60 -12.20 0.67 -6.77
C VAL A 60 -11.39 1.73 -6.01
N ALA A 61 -11.87 2.10 -4.83
CA ALA A 61 -11.14 2.97 -3.92
C ALA A 61 -10.18 2.15 -3.03
N PHE A 62 -8.91 2.55 -3.01
CA PHE A 62 -7.86 2.03 -2.15
C PHE A 62 -7.49 3.08 -1.11
N ASP A 63 -8.03 2.93 0.10
CA ASP A 63 -7.78 3.84 1.22
C ASP A 63 -6.53 3.43 2.00
N TYR A 64 -5.67 4.39 2.33
CA TYR A 64 -4.47 4.16 3.14
C TYR A 64 -4.15 5.35 4.04
N LYS A 65 -3.31 5.12 5.05
CA LYS A 65 -2.82 6.17 5.95
C LYS A 65 -1.31 6.30 5.81
N THR A 66 -0.85 7.50 5.50
CA THR A 66 0.58 7.83 5.53
C THR A 66 0.93 8.35 6.92
N ARG A 67 1.82 7.66 7.61
CA ARG A 67 2.35 8.08 8.92
C ARG A 67 3.72 8.71 8.71
N VAL A 68 3.86 9.97 9.09
CA VAL A 68 5.09 10.75 8.99
C VAL A 68 5.61 11.01 10.39
N TYR A 69 6.86 10.62 10.63
CA TYR A 69 7.56 10.86 11.88
C TYR A 69 8.71 11.82 11.62
N PHE A 70 8.79 12.92 12.35
CA PHE A 70 9.86 13.90 12.20
C PHE A 70 10.24 14.54 13.53
N GLY A 71 11.50 14.89 13.67
CA GLY A 71 12.06 15.48 14.88
C GLY A 71 13.42 16.07 14.58
N ARG A 72 13.98 16.82 15.53
CA ARG A 72 15.36 17.29 15.40
C ARG A 72 16.31 16.18 15.80
N LEU A 73 17.30 15.91 14.96
CA LEU A 73 18.43 15.07 15.34
C LEU A 73 19.18 15.79 16.48
N GLY A 74 19.42 15.08 17.58
CA GLY A 74 20.19 15.63 18.70
C GLY A 74 21.58 16.04 18.21
N SER A 75 22.03 17.25 18.58
CA SER A 75 23.43 17.62 18.40
C SER A 75 24.26 16.77 19.36
N GLY A 76 24.83 15.68 18.86
CA GLY A 76 25.91 15.01 19.55
C GLY A 76 27.07 15.99 19.63
N ARG A 77 27.29 16.58 20.80
CA ARG A 77 28.60 17.18 21.11
C ARG A 77 29.58 16.03 21.25
N GLY A 78 30.62 16.04 20.42
CA GLY A 78 31.86 15.32 20.70
C GLY A 78 32.59 15.91 21.90
#